data_AF-A0A243WAU0-F1
#
_entry.id   AF-A0A243WAU0-F1
#
_cell.length_a   1.000
_cell.length_b   1.000
_cell.length_c   1.000
_cell.angle_alpha   90.00
_cell.angle_beta   90.00
_cell.angle_gamma   90.00
#
_symmetry.space_group_name_H-M   'P 1'
#
loop_
_entity.id
_entity.type
_entity.pdbx_description
1 polymer ?
#
loop_
_entity_poly.entity_id
_entity_poly.type
_entity_poly.pdbx_seq_one_letter_code
_entity_poly.pdbx_strand_id
1 'polypeptide(L)'
;MSLVVGIVAVPLFLHDSPTRRMITLVSVSELSKVLALVFLLWKVPAVRRVRLRLLASRELPIVYMLLPVLVLAQLVLRTLVVFLPLPDWTNKMLTELHQWPVLSFVVVCITAPILEELFFRGLLLSGLLKNYSPRKSIIQSSLLFGIIHLYPMHAVSAMVLGLFLGWLYYRTQSLGACIVAHSLNNMIGWTLMQQPPNALNESKAEMLRQLPPPLQLTLLLLAAAVLFVVACRRVQQATEPTKLIESNL
;
A
#
# COMPACT_ATOMS: atom_id res chain seq x y z
N MET A 1 -13.08 -18.75 -20.20
CA MET A 1 -13.12 -18.54 -18.74
C MET A 1 -12.76 -19.81 -17.96
N SER A 2 -12.93 -21.01 -18.54
CA SER A 2 -12.70 -22.32 -17.89
C SER A 2 -11.23 -22.76 -17.78
N LEU A 3 -10.32 -22.25 -18.63
CA LEU A 3 -8.92 -22.68 -18.66
C LEU A 3 -8.06 -22.06 -17.54
N VAL A 4 -8.34 -20.81 -17.16
CA VAL A 4 -7.63 -20.09 -16.09
C VAL A 4 -7.98 -20.65 -14.72
N VAL A 5 -9.24 -21.07 -14.53
CA VAL A 5 -9.69 -21.78 -13.33
C VAL A 5 -8.97 -23.13 -13.20
N GLY A 6 -8.73 -23.84 -14.31
CA GLY A 6 -8.01 -25.12 -14.30
C GLY A 6 -6.54 -25.02 -13.88
N ILE A 7 -5.79 -24.04 -14.39
CA ILE A 7 -4.36 -23.88 -14.06
C ILE A 7 -4.15 -23.43 -12.61
N VAL A 8 -5.10 -22.65 -12.06
CA VAL A 8 -5.08 -22.20 -10.65
C VAL A 8 -5.60 -23.30 -9.70
N ALA A 9 -6.60 -24.09 -10.11
CA ALA A 9 -7.22 -25.09 -9.26
C ALA A 9 -6.39 -26.37 -9.10
N VAL A 10 -5.63 -26.79 -10.12
CA VAL A 10 -4.87 -28.06 -10.08
C VAL A 10 -3.86 -28.15 -8.91
N PRO A 11 -3.08 -27.10 -8.57
CA PRO A 11 -2.22 -27.17 -7.39
C PRO A 11 -2.96 -26.92 -6.05
N LEU A 12 -4.22 -26.47 -6.06
CA LEU A 12 -5.01 -26.25 -4.83
C LEU A 12 -5.58 -27.55 -4.23
N PHE A 13 -5.82 -28.56 -5.06
CA PHE A 13 -6.43 -29.83 -4.65
C PHE A 13 -5.43 -30.98 -4.43
N LEU A 14 -4.15 -30.80 -4.77
CA LEU A 14 -3.10 -31.84 -4.66
C LEU A 14 -2.19 -31.69 -3.43
N HIS A 15 -2.54 -30.82 -2.48
CA HIS A 15 -1.69 -30.52 -1.34
C HIS A 15 -2.36 -30.84 0.00
N ASP A 16 -1.77 -31.83 0.68
CA ASP A 16 -2.22 -32.38 1.96
C ASP A 16 -1.93 -31.49 3.17
N SER A 17 -1.12 -30.43 3.02
CA SER A 17 -0.76 -29.53 4.12
C SER A 17 -1.22 -28.07 3.87
N PRO A 18 -1.76 -27.38 4.89
CA PRO A 18 -2.14 -25.97 4.83
C PRO A 18 -1.04 -25.06 4.27
N THR A 19 0.21 -25.35 4.63
CA THR A 19 1.42 -24.68 4.13
C THR A 19 1.53 -24.69 2.61
N ARG A 20 1.36 -25.86 1.98
CA ARG A 20 1.51 -26.00 0.53
C ARG A 20 0.38 -25.28 -0.21
N ARG A 21 -0.84 -25.30 0.34
CA ARG A 21 -1.96 -24.51 -0.20
C ARG A 21 -1.69 -23.00 -0.14
N MET A 22 -1.15 -22.50 0.96
CA MET A 22 -0.81 -21.07 1.11
C MET A 22 0.28 -20.65 0.13
N ILE A 23 1.39 -21.41 0.04
CA ILE A 23 2.47 -21.14 -0.92
C ILE A 23 1.92 -21.11 -2.34
N THR A 24 1.07 -22.06 -2.70
CA THR A 24 0.39 -22.09 -4.00
C THR A 24 -0.48 -20.86 -4.23
N LEU A 25 -1.33 -20.47 -3.27
CA LEU A 25 -2.20 -19.29 -3.40
C LEU A 25 -1.40 -18.00 -3.57
N VAL A 26 -0.36 -17.81 -2.76
CA VAL A 26 0.54 -16.64 -2.86
C VAL A 26 1.27 -16.66 -4.20
N SER A 27 1.85 -17.80 -4.59
CA SER A 27 2.58 -17.92 -5.86
C SER A 27 1.68 -17.66 -7.06
N VAL A 28 0.45 -18.17 -7.05
CA VAL A 28 -0.55 -17.93 -8.10
C VAL A 28 -0.96 -16.45 -8.13
N SER A 29 -1.25 -15.85 -6.97
CA SER A 29 -1.59 -14.42 -6.87
C SER A 29 -0.47 -13.56 -7.47
N GLU A 30 0.77 -13.77 -7.05
CA GLU A 30 1.90 -12.96 -7.51
C GLU A 30 2.22 -13.23 -8.99
N LEU A 31 2.17 -14.50 -9.43
CA LEU A 31 2.33 -14.83 -10.84
C LEU A 31 1.24 -14.17 -11.70
N SER A 32 0.00 -14.13 -11.23
CA SER A 32 -1.10 -13.49 -11.97
C SER A 32 -0.89 -11.98 -12.13
N LYS A 33 -0.37 -11.29 -11.11
CA LYS A 33 -0.01 -9.87 -11.17
C LYS A 33 1.16 -9.62 -12.11
N VAL A 34 2.19 -10.48 -12.06
CA VAL A 34 3.35 -10.40 -12.96
C VAL A 34 2.92 -10.63 -14.41
N LEU A 35 2.11 -11.65 -14.68
CA LEU A 35 1.58 -11.94 -16.01
C LEU A 35 0.70 -10.79 -16.53
N ALA A 36 -0.14 -10.20 -15.66
CA ALA A 36 -0.92 -9.02 -16.02
C ALA A 36 0.00 -7.83 -16.36
N LEU A 37 1.06 -7.58 -15.58
CA LEU A 37 2.03 -6.53 -15.87
C LEU A 37 2.79 -6.80 -17.19
N VAL A 38 3.24 -8.03 -17.43
CA VAL A 38 3.91 -8.42 -18.69
C VAL A 38 2.97 -8.26 -19.88
N PHE A 39 1.71 -8.69 -19.75
CA PHE A 39 0.70 -8.49 -20.77
C PHE A 39 0.46 -7.01 -21.06
N LEU A 40 0.37 -6.16 -20.02
CA LEU A 40 0.21 -4.72 -20.16
C LEU A 40 1.44 -4.08 -20.80
N LEU A 41 2.65 -4.45 -20.40
CA LEU A 41 3.90 -4.04 -21.04
C LEU A 41 3.93 -4.46 -22.51
N TRP A 42 3.47 -5.67 -22.83
CA TRP A 42 3.43 -6.17 -24.20
C TRP A 42 2.39 -5.47 -25.07
N LYS A 43 1.15 -5.33 -24.60
CA LYS A 43 0.02 -4.82 -25.40
C LYS A 43 -0.16 -3.31 -25.36
N VAL A 44 0.32 -2.62 -24.32
CA VAL A 44 0.04 -1.21 -24.10
C VAL A 44 1.36 -0.41 -24.18
N PRO A 45 1.71 0.17 -25.35
CA PRO A 45 2.94 0.94 -25.53
C PRO A 45 3.08 2.14 -24.57
N ALA A 46 1.97 2.64 -24.03
CA ALA A 46 1.98 3.66 -22.99
C ALA A 46 2.66 3.18 -21.69
N VAL A 47 2.55 1.90 -21.34
CA VAL A 47 3.21 1.29 -20.17
C VAL A 47 4.71 1.21 -20.38
N ARG A 48 5.18 0.89 -21.61
CA ARG A 48 6.61 0.83 -21.94
C ARG A 48 7.32 2.19 -21.82
N ARG A 49 6.55 3.29 -21.88
CA ARG A 49 7.06 4.67 -21.76
C ARG A 49 7.11 5.16 -20.31
N VAL A 50 6.68 4.36 -19.35
CA VAL A 50 6.79 4.68 -17.92
C VAL A 50 8.27 4.74 -17.56
N ARG A 51 8.76 5.95 -17.24
CA ARG A 51 10.15 6.14 -16.81
C ARG A 51 10.30 5.66 -15.37
N LEU A 52 11.05 4.57 -15.19
CA LEU A 52 11.50 4.11 -13.88
C LEU A 52 12.56 5.06 -13.36
N ARG A 53 12.11 6.16 -12.75
CA ARG A 53 12.99 7.05 -12.02
C ARG A 53 13.19 6.47 -10.62
N LEU A 54 14.37 5.90 -10.40
CA LEU A 54 14.82 5.43 -9.09
C LEU A 54 14.98 6.62 -8.14
N LEU A 55 14.86 6.34 -6.84
CA LEU A 55 14.92 7.34 -5.77
C LEU A 55 16.19 8.20 -5.92
N ALA A 56 16.02 9.49 -6.20
CA ALA A 56 17.15 10.41 -6.26
C ALA A 56 17.57 10.84 -4.85
N SER A 57 18.83 11.20 -4.64
CA SER A 57 19.33 11.69 -3.33
C SER A 57 18.54 12.89 -2.81
N ARG A 58 18.05 13.76 -3.71
CA ARG A 58 17.16 14.89 -3.39
C ARG A 58 15.76 14.48 -2.90
N GLU A 59 15.36 13.23 -3.10
CA GLU A 59 14.08 12.66 -2.70
C GLU A 59 14.18 11.90 -1.36
N LEU A 60 15.40 11.62 -0.85
CA LEU A 60 15.61 10.99 0.46
C LEU A 60 15.04 11.77 1.66
N PRO A 61 15.20 13.11 1.76
CA PRO A 61 14.60 13.87 2.84
C PRO A 61 13.07 13.72 2.88
N ILE A 62 12.45 13.59 1.70
CA ILE A 62 11.00 13.38 1.57
C ILE A 62 10.64 12.05 2.23
N VAL A 63 11.35 10.97 1.91
CA VAL A 63 11.12 9.65 2.52
C VAL A 63 11.27 9.68 4.04
N TYR A 64 12.32 10.33 4.56
CA TYR A 64 12.53 10.45 6.02
C TYR A 64 11.43 11.24 6.72
N MET A 65 10.91 12.30 6.09
CA MET A 65 9.80 13.09 6.66
C MET A 65 8.46 12.34 6.65
N LEU A 66 8.32 11.29 5.83
CA LEU A 66 7.09 10.49 5.75
C LEU A 66 7.01 9.39 6.80
N LEU A 67 8.15 8.88 7.28
CA LEU A 67 8.19 7.85 8.32
C LEU A 67 7.32 8.17 9.56
N PRO A 68 7.47 9.33 10.24
CA PRO A 68 6.66 9.62 11.41
C PRO A 68 5.16 9.72 11.09
N VAL A 69 4.81 10.21 9.90
CA VAL A 69 3.42 10.32 9.44
C VAL A 69 2.81 8.95 9.20
N LEU A 70 3.53 8.05 8.53
CA LEU A 70 3.08 6.69 8.27
C LEU A 70 2.91 5.91 9.57
N VAL A 71 3.83 6.06 10.52
CA VAL A 71 3.71 5.45 11.86
C VAL A 71 2.44 5.95 12.58
N LEU A 72 2.19 7.27 12.56
CA LEU A 72 1.05 7.87 13.24
C LEU A 72 -0.28 7.52 12.56
N ALA A 73 -0.32 7.46 11.22
CA ALA A 73 -1.48 6.99 10.48
C ALA A 73 -1.82 5.53 10.80
N GLN A 74 -0.82 4.66 10.89
CA GLN A 74 -1.01 3.27 11.31
C GLN A 74 -1.52 3.15 12.74
N LEU A 75 -1.02 4.00 13.66
CA LEU A 75 -1.49 4.06 15.04
C LEU A 75 -2.97 4.47 15.14
N VAL A 76 -3.39 5.50 14.38
CA VAL A 76 -4.79 5.93 14.28
C VAL A 76 -5.65 4.80 13.75
N LEU A 77 -5.25 4.21 12.62
CA LEU A 77 -6.02 3.15 11.97
C LEU A 77 -6.20 1.96 12.92
N ARG A 78 -5.14 1.55 13.63
CA ARG A 78 -5.20 0.48 14.64
C ARG A 78 -6.16 0.83 15.77
N THR A 79 -6.12 2.07 16.26
CA THR A 79 -7.01 2.54 17.32
C THR A 79 -8.47 2.49 16.85
N LEU A 80 -8.75 2.96 15.63
CA LEU A 80 -10.10 2.90 15.04
C LEU A 80 -10.58 1.46 14.86
N VAL A 81 -9.72 0.56 14.37
CA VAL A 81 -10.03 -0.86 14.16
C VAL A 81 -10.48 -1.56 15.45
N VAL A 82 -9.92 -1.20 16.62
CA VAL A 82 -10.38 -1.73 17.93
C VAL A 82 -11.84 -1.38 18.22
N PHE A 83 -12.34 -0.25 17.70
CA PHE A 83 -13.72 0.17 17.89
C PHE A 83 -14.69 -0.42 16.86
N LEU A 84 -14.21 -0.97 15.74
CA LEU A 84 -15.04 -1.62 14.72
C LEU A 84 -15.26 -3.12 15.04
N PRO A 85 -16.51 -3.63 15.03
CA PRO A 85 -16.78 -5.06 15.14
C PRO A 85 -16.40 -5.75 13.82
N LEU A 86 -15.16 -6.26 13.73
CA LEU A 86 -14.68 -6.98 12.56
C LEU A 86 -15.03 -8.48 12.66
N PRO A 87 -15.39 -9.14 11.53
CA PRO A 87 -15.68 -10.57 11.56
C PRO A 87 -14.39 -11.42 11.65
N ASP A 88 -14.53 -12.64 12.18
CA ASP A 88 -13.40 -13.53 12.58
C ASP A 88 -12.45 -13.96 11.46
N TRP A 89 -12.84 -13.83 10.18
CA TRP A 89 -11.97 -14.19 9.05
C TRP A 89 -10.69 -13.35 8.98
N THR A 90 -10.69 -12.16 9.59
CA THR A 90 -9.50 -11.30 9.74
C THR A 90 -8.40 -11.98 10.55
N ASN A 91 -8.77 -12.69 11.63
CA ASN A 91 -7.84 -13.39 12.50
C ASN A 91 -7.19 -14.59 11.79
N LYS A 92 -7.92 -15.28 10.91
CA LYS A 92 -7.41 -16.47 10.19
C LYS A 92 -6.30 -16.12 9.19
N MET A 93 -6.51 -15.08 8.36
CA MET A 93 -5.49 -14.60 7.42
C MET A 93 -4.24 -14.09 8.14
N LEU A 94 -4.43 -13.35 9.24
CA LEU A 94 -3.33 -12.84 10.05
C LEU A 94 -2.49 -13.98 10.66
N THR A 95 -3.17 -15.00 11.20
CA THR A 95 -2.51 -16.17 11.79
C THR A 95 -1.72 -16.98 10.75
N GLU A 96 -2.22 -17.09 9.52
CA GLU A 96 -1.51 -17.78 8.42
C GLU A 96 -0.26 -16.99 7.97
N LEU A 97 -0.33 -15.66 7.91
CA LEU A 97 0.82 -14.80 7.57
C LEU A 97 1.94 -14.84 8.63
N HIS A 98 1.59 -14.99 9.91
CA HIS A 98 2.53 -15.13 11.02
C HIS A 98 3.40 -16.39 10.94
N GLN A 99 2.89 -17.47 10.35
CA GLN A 99 3.62 -18.73 10.23
C GLN A 99 4.81 -18.64 9.26
N TRP A 100 4.83 -17.64 8.38
CA TRP A 100 5.85 -17.50 7.33
C TRP A 100 6.40 -16.07 7.28
N PRO A 101 7.09 -15.60 8.34
CA PRO A 101 7.44 -14.19 8.50
C PRO A 101 8.34 -13.66 7.37
N VAL A 102 9.30 -14.46 6.90
CA VAL A 102 10.20 -14.03 5.82
C VAL A 102 9.44 -13.89 4.50
N LEU A 103 8.61 -14.89 4.14
CA LEU A 103 7.85 -14.87 2.90
C LEU A 103 6.79 -13.77 2.91
N SER A 104 6.07 -13.61 4.02
CA SER A 104 5.06 -12.54 4.15
C SER A 104 5.71 -11.17 4.09
N PHE A 105 6.86 -10.97 4.71
CA PHE A 105 7.62 -9.72 4.61
C PHE A 105 8.00 -9.40 3.16
N VAL A 106 8.59 -10.35 2.43
CA VAL A 106 8.99 -10.13 1.03
C VAL A 106 7.78 -9.78 0.16
N VAL A 107 6.68 -10.51 0.31
CA VAL A 107 5.47 -10.27 -0.51
C VAL A 107 4.81 -8.95 -0.15
N VAL A 108 4.56 -8.68 1.14
CA VAL A 108 3.78 -7.52 1.61
C VAL A 108 4.59 -6.23 1.56
N CYS A 109 5.88 -6.27 1.90
CA CYS A 109 6.70 -5.07 2.05
C CYS A 109 7.55 -4.75 0.81
N ILE A 110 7.75 -5.71 -0.10
CA ILE A 110 8.62 -5.51 -1.27
C ILE A 110 7.84 -5.74 -2.58
N THR A 111 7.41 -6.98 -2.84
CA THR A 111 6.84 -7.35 -4.14
C THR A 111 5.53 -6.63 -4.42
N ALA A 112 4.60 -6.62 -3.47
CA ALA A 112 3.30 -5.96 -3.63
C ALA A 112 3.44 -4.45 -3.87
N PRO A 113 4.18 -3.67 -3.05
CA PRO A 113 4.42 -2.25 -3.31
C PRO A 113 5.02 -1.97 -4.69
N ILE A 114 6.00 -2.77 -5.14
CA ILE A 114 6.60 -2.59 -6.48
C ILE A 114 5.53 -2.76 -7.57
N LEU A 115 4.80 -3.88 -7.55
CA LEU A 115 3.81 -4.19 -8.59
C LEU A 115 2.63 -3.20 -8.56
N GLU A 116 2.16 -2.85 -7.38
CA GLU A 116 1.06 -1.91 -7.18
C GLU A 116 1.44 -0.50 -7.63
N GLU A 117 2.62 0.01 -7.27
CA GLU A 117 3.03 1.34 -7.72
C GLU A 117 3.29 1.40 -9.23
N LEU A 118 3.85 0.33 -9.83
CA LEU A 118 3.98 0.23 -11.28
C LEU A 118 2.63 0.32 -11.98
N PHE A 119 1.62 -0.39 -11.47
CA PHE A 119 0.28 -0.37 -12.05
C PHE A 119 -0.47 0.95 -11.76
N PHE A 120 -0.59 1.34 -10.50
CA PHE A 120 -1.43 2.47 -10.11
C PHE A 120 -0.81 3.82 -10.44
N ARG A 121 0.50 4.00 -10.24
CA ARG A 121 1.17 5.30 -10.45
C ARG A 121 1.79 5.35 -11.83
N GLY A 122 2.52 4.28 -12.19
CA GLY A 122 3.17 4.16 -13.48
C GLY A 122 2.17 4.13 -14.63
N LEU A 123 1.16 3.27 -14.58
CA LEU A 123 0.20 3.12 -15.67
C LEU A 123 -1.07 3.97 -15.48
N LEU A 124 -1.85 3.69 -14.44
CA LEU A 124 -3.20 4.25 -14.29
C LEU A 124 -3.18 5.76 -14.08
N LEU A 125 -2.50 6.26 -13.04
CA LEU A 125 -2.45 7.69 -12.74
C LEU A 125 -1.78 8.48 -13.86
N SER A 126 -0.66 7.99 -14.40
CA SER A 126 0.02 8.63 -15.54
C SER A 126 -0.87 8.69 -16.79
N GLY A 127 -1.72 7.69 -17.02
CA GLY A 127 -2.72 7.69 -18.07
C GLY A 127 -3.83 8.71 -17.82
N LEU A 128 -4.36 8.77 -16.60
CA LEU A 128 -5.40 9.72 -16.19
C LEU A 128 -4.92 11.18 -16.29
N LEU A 129 -3.67 11.46 -15.90
CA LEU A 129 -3.07 12.81 -15.95
C LEU A 129 -2.97 13.40 -17.37
N LYS A 130 -3.11 12.59 -18.42
CA LYS A 130 -3.13 13.08 -19.81
C LYS A 130 -4.47 13.65 -20.24
N ASN A 131 -5.56 13.24 -19.58
CA ASN A 131 -6.93 13.55 -20.02
C ASN A 131 -7.75 14.26 -18.93
N TYR A 132 -7.31 14.22 -17.67
CA TYR A 132 -8.04 14.77 -16.53
C TYR A 132 -7.13 15.63 -15.66
N SER A 133 -7.74 16.61 -14.97
CA SER A 133 -7.05 17.48 -14.02
C SER A 133 -6.35 16.66 -12.92
N PRO A 134 -5.21 17.12 -12.37
CA PRO A 134 -4.44 16.38 -11.36
C PRO A 134 -5.28 15.89 -10.17
N ARG A 135 -6.16 16.74 -9.64
CA ARG A 135 -7.04 16.38 -8.51
C ARG A 135 -7.94 15.19 -8.84
N LYS A 136 -8.63 15.23 -10.00
CA LYS A 136 -9.51 14.14 -10.46
C LYS A 136 -8.73 12.85 -10.66
N SER A 137 -7.57 12.92 -11.32
CA SER A 137 -6.71 11.76 -11.61
C SER A 137 -6.21 11.09 -10.33
N ILE A 138 -5.76 11.87 -9.34
CA ILE A 138 -5.31 11.36 -8.05
C ILE A 138 -6.48 10.69 -7.31
N ILE A 139 -7.64 11.33 -7.23
CA ILE A 139 -8.81 10.78 -6.54
C ILE A 139 -9.26 9.46 -7.18
N GLN A 140 -9.41 9.42 -8.50
CA GLN A 140 -9.85 8.22 -9.23
C GLN A 140 -8.87 7.05 -9.08
N SER A 141 -7.57 7.32 -9.23
CA SER A 141 -6.53 6.31 -9.02
C SER A 141 -6.55 5.76 -7.59
N SER A 142 -6.74 6.63 -6.60
CA SER A 142 -6.76 6.27 -5.18
C SER A 142 -8.00 5.48 -4.79
N LEU A 143 -9.16 5.83 -5.35
CA LEU A 143 -10.41 5.09 -5.15
C LEU A 143 -10.27 3.67 -5.68
N LEU A 144 -9.77 3.50 -6.90
CA LEU A 144 -9.53 2.17 -7.49
C LEU A 144 -8.51 1.39 -6.68
N PHE A 145 -7.46 2.05 -6.17
CA PHE A 145 -6.47 1.43 -5.30
C PHE A 145 -7.09 0.93 -3.99
N GLY A 146 -8.00 1.68 -3.38
CA GLY A 146 -8.78 1.23 -2.22
C GLY A 146 -9.71 0.06 -2.54
N ILE A 147 -10.46 0.12 -3.65
CA ILE A 147 -11.46 -0.89 -4.01
C ILE A 147 -10.84 -2.28 -4.26
N ILE A 148 -9.65 -2.36 -4.86
CA ILE A 148 -8.98 -3.64 -5.08
C ILE A 148 -8.54 -4.33 -3.78
N HIS A 149 -8.45 -3.56 -2.68
CA HIS A 149 -8.27 -4.11 -1.35
C HIS A 149 -9.65 -4.51 -0.82
N LEU A 150 -10.06 -5.75 -1.13
CA LEU A 150 -11.40 -6.33 -0.93
C LEU A 150 -11.90 -6.37 0.54
N TYR A 151 -11.14 -5.83 1.47
CA TYR A 151 -11.46 -5.74 2.89
C TYR A 151 -11.73 -4.28 3.27
N PRO A 152 -12.94 -3.90 3.72
CA PRO A 152 -13.34 -2.50 3.88
C PRO A 152 -12.38 -1.64 4.72
N MET A 153 -11.84 -2.18 5.81
CA MET A 153 -10.87 -1.45 6.65
C MET A 153 -9.55 -1.19 5.93
N HIS A 154 -9.05 -2.19 5.20
CA HIS A 154 -7.86 -2.04 4.38
C HIS A 154 -8.14 -1.12 3.19
N ALA A 155 -9.33 -1.17 2.59
CA ALA A 155 -9.74 -0.31 1.47
C ALA A 155 -9.66 1.18 1.80
N VAL A 156 -10.17 1.59 2.97
CA VAL A 156 -10.10 2.99 3.41
C VAL A 156 -8.66 3.42 3.64
N SER A 157 -7.86 2.59 4.33
CA SER A 157 -6.45 2.88 4.57
C SER A 157 -5.64 2.97 3.28
N ALA A 158 -5.89 2.05 2.35
CA ALA A 158 -5.28 1.98 1.04
C ALA A 158 -5.67 3.19 0.19
N MET A 159 -6.93 3.64 0.22
CA MET A 159 -7.36 4.86 -0.46
C MET A 159 -6.64 6.11 0.07
N VAL A 160 -6.48 6.24 1.39
CA VAL A 160 -5.78 7.39 2.00
C VAL A 160 -4.30 7.39 1.61
N LEU A 161 -3.63 6.24 1.71
CA LEU A 161 -2.27 6.07 1.19
C LEU A 161 -2.22 6.34 -0.32
N GLY A 162 -3.27 5.90 -1.02
CA GLY A 162 -3.62 6.18 -2.42
C GLY A 162 -3.40 7.64 -2.80
N LEU A 163 -4.14 8.51 -2.11
CA LEU A 163 -4.16 9.94 -2.32
C LEU A 163 -2.77 10.55 -2.10
N PHE A 164 -2.10 10.12 -1.03
CA PHE A 164 -0.77 10.58 -0.69
C PHE A 164 0.26 10.21 -1.77
N LEU A 165 0.36 8.92 -2.13
CA LEU A 165 1.30 8.44 -3.13
C LEU A 165 0.98 8.98 -4.53
N GLY A 166 -0.31 9.17 -4.86
CA GLY A 166 -0.72 9.80 -6.11
C GLY A 166 -0.27 11.27 -6.19
N TRP A 167 -0.42 12.02 -5.10
CA TRP A 167 0.12 13.37 -5.00
C TRP A 167 1.66 13.36 -5.06
N LEU A 168 2.33 12.46 -4.35
CA LEU A 168 3.79 12.33 -4.37
C LEU A 168 4.30 12.06 -5.80
N TYR A 169 3.66 11.16 -6.54
CA TYR A 169 3.99 10.87 -7.93
C TYR A 169 3.76 12.07 -8.85
N TYR A 170 2.64 12.79 -8.68
CA TYR A 170 2.36 14.02 -9.42
C TYR A 170 3.37 15.14 -9.14
N ARG A 171 4.00 15.15 -7.95
CA ARG A 171 5.02 16.13 -7.58
C ARG A 171 6.43 15.74 -7.98
N THR A 172 6.77 14.45 -7.95
CA THR A 172 8.16 13.99 -8.07
C THR A 172 8.45 13.30 -9.40
N GLN A 173 7.40 12.76 -10.06
CA GLN A 173 7.50 11.82 -11.18
C GLN A 173 8.43 10.63 -10.86
N SER A 174 8.51 10.26 -9.58
CA SER A 174 9.40 9.21 -9.08
C SER A 174 8.57 8.01 -8.61
N LEU A 175 8.66 6.92 -9.38
CA LEU A 175 8.13 5.64 -8.92
C LEU A 175 8.94 5.10 -7.75
N GLY A 176 10.27 5.33 -7.74
CA GLY A 176 11.13 4.92 -6.63
C GLY A 176 10.68 5.55 -5.31
N ALA A 177 10.36 6.84 -5.29
CA ALA A 177 9.83 7.51 -4.10
C ALA A 177 8.51 6.90 -3.62
N CYS A 178 7.60 6.58 -4.54
CA CYS A 178 6.31 5.97 -4.20
C CYS A 178 6.47 4.53 -3.68
N ILE A 179 7.31 3.72 -4.36
CA ILE A 179 7.61 2.34 -3.94
C ILE A 179 8.21 2.34 -2.55
N VAL A 180 9.22 3.17 -2.28
CA VAL A 180 9.87 3.22 -0.97
C VAL A 180 8.87 3.68 0.11
N ALA A 181 8.10 4.74 -0.14
CA ALA A 181 7.10 5.21 0.83
C ALA A 181 6.02 4.15 1.12
N HIS A 182 5.57 3.43 0.10
CA HIS A 182 4.60 2.35 0.23
C HIS A 182 5.21 1.13 0.96
N SER A 183 6.40 0.70 0.59
CA SER A 183 7.16 -0.36 1.27
C SER A 183 7.37 -0.05 2.76
N LEU A 184 7.72 1.19 3.10
CA LEU A 184 7.87 1.63 4.50
C LEU A 184 6.54 1.58 5.25
N ASN A 185 5.45 2.05 4.64
CA ASN A 185 4.12 1.94 5.23
C ASN A 185 3.76 0.47 5.53
N ASN A 186 3.99 -0.41 4.56
CA ASN A 186 3.67 -1.83 4.69
C ASN A 186 4.59 -2.52 5.70
N MET A 187 5.87 -2.12 5.78
CA MET A 187 6.80 -2.63 6.78
C MET A 187 6.37 -2.27 8.20
N ILE A 188 5.97 -1.01 8.43
CA ILE A 188 5.43 -0.57 9.73
C ILE A 188 4.17 -1.39 10.07
N GLY A 189 3.23 -1.49 9.14
CA GLY A 189 2.00 -2.28 9.33
C GLY A 189 2.29 -3.76 9.62
N TRP A 190 3.20 -4.36 8.86
CA TRP A 190 3.64 -5.74 9.06
C TRP A 190 4.28 -5.95 10.43
N THR A 191 5.20 -5.08 10.87
CA THR A 191 5.80 -5.16 12.22
C THR A 191 4.75 -5.03 13.33
N LEU A 192 3.78 -4.14 13.16
CA LEU A 192 2.68 -3.98 14.11
C LEU A 192 1.72 -5.18 14.12
N MET A 193 1.65 -5.92 13.02
CA MET A 193 0.87 -7.16 12.92
C MET A 193 1.56 -8.35 13.58
N GLN A 194 2.89 -8.40 13.65
CA GLN A 194 3.69 -9.51 14.19
C GLN A 194 3.67 -9.64 15.74
N GLN A 195 2.63 -9.12 16.39
CA GLN A 195 2.47 -9.23 17.85
C GLN A 195 2.04 -10.66 18.23
N PRO A 196 2.52 -11.18 19.37
CA PRO A 196 2.27 -12.57 19.76
C PRO A 196 0.76 -12.86 19.87
N PRO A 197 0.30 -14.07 19.48
CA PRO A 197 -1.12 -14.44 19.47
C PRO A 197 -1.83 -14.30 20.83
N ASN A 198 -1.08 -14.22 21.93
CA ASN A 198 -1.64 -13.94 23.26
C ASN A 198 -2.26 -12.53 23.36
N ALA A 199 -1.84 -11.57 22.53
CA ALA A 199 -2.44 -10.23 22.44
C ALA A 199 -3.82 -10.24 21.76
N LEU A 200 -4.19 -11.31 21.04
CA LEU A 200 -5.53 -11.50 20.47
C LEU A 200 -6.50 -12.13 21.49
N ASN A 201 -5.97 -12.77 22.53
CA ASN A 201 -6.73 -13.26 23.69
C ASN A 201 -6.88 -12.20 24.79
N GLU A 202 -6.18 -11.08 24.66
CA GLU A 202 -6.41 -9.92 25.53
C GLU A 202 -7.81 -9.38 25.28
N SER A 203 -8.59 -9.29 26.35
CA SER A 203 -9.89 -8.61 26.30
C SER A 203 -9.72 -7.23 25.66
N LYS A 204 -10.71 -6.79 24.87
CA LYS A 204 -10.79 -5.42 24.36
C LYS A 204 -10.52 -4.37 25.47
N ALA A 205 -10.86 -4.68 26.72
CA ALA A 205 -10.56 -3.86 27.89
C ALA A 205 -9.05 -3.72 28.19
N GLU A 206 -8.27 -4.77 28.00
CA GLU A 206 -6.82 -4.76 28.23
C GLU A 206 -6.09 -4.01 27.10
N MET A 207 -6.53 -4.18 25.85
CA MET A 207 -6.06 -3.38 24.72
C MET A 207 -6.33 -1.88 24.92
N LEU A 208 -7.51 -1.52 25.45
CA LEU A 208 -7.87 -0.13 25.75
C LEU A 208 -7.01 0.46 26.88
N ARG A 209 -6.56 -0.35 27.85
CA ARG A 209 -5.66 0.09 28.94
C ARG A 209 -4.24 0.38 28.47
N GLN A 210 -3.79 -0.28 27.41
CA GLN A 210 -2.48 -0.04 26.80
C GLN A 210 -2.46 1.18 25.87
N LEU A 211 -3.61 1.77 25.55
CA LEU A 211 -3.66 2.99 24.75
C LEU A 211 -3.06 4.17 25.54
N PRO A 212 -2.30 5.07 24.88
CA PRO A 212 -1.89 6.32 25.49
C PRO A 212 -3.10 7.10 26.02
N PRO A 213 -2.97 7.84 27.14
CA PRO A 213 -4.02 8.75 27.60
C PRO A 213 -4.49 9.67 26.46
N PRO A 214 -5.79 10.05 26.41
CA PRO A 214 -6.34 10.83 25.29
C PRO A 214 -5.54 12.11 24.96
N LEU A 215 -5.01 12.78 25.98
CA LEU A 215 -4.14 13.95 25.80
C LEU A 215 -2.84 13.59 25.08
N GLN A 216 -2.15 12.53 25.50
CA GLN A 216 -0.92 12.07 24.86
C GLN A 216 -1.17 11.64 23.41
N LEU A 217 -2.25 10.89 23.17
CA LEU A 217 -2.66 10.51 21.82
C LEU A 217 -2.91 11.76 20.96
N THR A 218 -3.66 12.73 21.46
CA THR A 218 -3.95 13.99 20.76
C THR A 218 -2.66 14.74 20.41
N LEU A 219 -1.71 14.85 21.35
CA LEU A 219 -0.41 15.50 21.11
C LEU A 219 0.41 14.78 20.03
N LEU A 220 0.43 13.45 20.04
CA LEU A 220 1.10 12.66 19.01
C LEU A 220 0.48 12.87 17.63
N LEU A 221 -0.85 12.96 17.54
CA LEU A 221 -1.56 13.24 16.27
C LEU A 221 -1.28 14.64 15.76
N LEU A 222 -1.23 15.64 16.64
CA LEU A 222 -0.87 17.00 16.26
C LEU A 222 0.57 17.08 15.76
N ALA A 223 1.51 16.43 16.45
CA ALA A 223 2.90 16.32 16.00
C ALA A 223 2.98 15.64 14.62
N ALA A 224 2.21 14.56 14.40
CA ALA A 224 2.09 13.89 13.10
C ALA A 224 1.67 14.85 12.00
N ALA A 225 0.60 15.60 12.25
CA ALA A 225 0.01 16.51 11.28
C ALA A 225 0.97 17.65 10.93
N VAL A 226 1.66 18.21 11.93
CA VAL A 226 2.68 19.24 11.70
C VAL A 226 3.82 18.68 10.85
N LEU A 227 4.36 17.52 11.21
CA LEU A 227 5.44 16.88 10.44
C LEU A 227 4.98 16.56 9.01
N PHE A 228 3.76 16.09 8.82
CA PHE A 228 3.18 15.85 7.50
C PHE A 228 3.07 17.12 6.66
N VAL A 229 2.55 18.21 7.23
CA VAL A 229 2.44 19.49 6.52
C VAL A 229 3.81 20.03 6.15
N VAL A 230 4.79 19.93 7.04
CA VAL A 230 6.18 20.33 6.76
C VAL A 230 6.77 19.46 5.65
N ALA A 231 6.59 18.14 5.73
CA ALA A 231 7.02 17.19 4.70
C ALA A 231 6.44 17.56 3.33
N CYS A 232 5.12 17.77 3.30
CA CYS A 232 4.42 18.19 2.09
C CYS A 232 5.03 19.48 1.55
N ARG A 233 5.10 20.55 2.35
CA ARG A 233 5.67 21.85 1.92
C ARG A 233 7.08 21.73 1.38
N ARG A 234 7.94 20.92 2.00
CA ARG A 234 9.31 20.69 1.53
C ARG A 234 9.34 20.00 0.18
N VAL A 235 8.52 18.97 -0.04
CA VAL A 235 8.31 18.39 -1.39
C VAL A 235 7.84 19.48 -2.34
N GLN A 236 6.90 20.32 -1.89
CA GLN A 236 6.33 21.35 -2.76
C GLN A 236 7.36 22.39 -3.22
N GLN A 237 8.33 22.69 -2.37
CA GLN A 237 9.42 23.63 -2.66
C GLN A 237 10.53 22.97 -3.49
N ALA A 238 10.78 21.68 -3.28
CA ALA A 238 11.86 20.95 -3.93
C ALA A 238 11.50 20.39 -5.31
N THR A 239 10.22 20.37 -5.68
CA THR A 239 9.77 19.73 -6.91
C THR A 239 8.71 20.53 -7.67
N GLU A 240 8.71 20.41 -8.99
CA GLU A 240 7.66 20.97 -9.84
C GLU A 240 6.56 19.94 -10.13
N PRO A 241 5.28 20.34 -10.18
CA PRO A 241 4.21 19.46 -10.62
C PRO A 241 4.44 18.97 -12.07
N THR A 242 3.97 17.75 -12.36
CA THR A 242 4.13 17.14 -13.69
C THR A 242 3.55 18.00 -14.82
N LYS A 243 4.39 18.33 -15.81
CA LYS A 243 4.03 19.11 -17.03
C LYS A 243 3.34 18.30 -18.14
N LEU A 244 2.86 17.08 -17.85
CA LEU A 244 2.17 16.22 -18.85
C LEU A 244 0.89 16.85 -19.43
N ILE A 245 0.45 17.99 -18.90
CA ILE A 245 -0.70 18.76 -19.35
C ILE A 245 -0.36 19.63 -20.58
N GLU A 246 0.92 19.95 -20.83
CA GLU A 246 1.31 20.97 -21.83
C GLU A 246 1.79 20.41 -23.17
N SER A 247 1.99 19.10 -23.33
CA SER A 247 2.57 18.54 -24.56
C SER A 247 1.57 18.07 -25.61
N ASN A 248 0.26 18.32 -25.43
CA ASN A 248 -0.81 17.88 -26.33
C ASN A 248 -1.82 19.00 -26.67
N LEU A 249 -1.44 20.27 -26.48
CA LEU A 249 -2.14 21.42 -27.06
C LEU A 249 -1.31 22.00 -28.21
#